data_AF-M2XWL1-F1
#
_entry.id   AF-M2XWL1-F1
#
_cell.length_a   1.000
_cell.length_b   1.000
_cell.length_c   1.000
_cell.angle_alpha   90.00
_cell.angle_beta   90.00
_cell.angle_gamma   90.00
#
_symmetry.space_group_name_H-M   'P 1'
#
loop_
_entity.id
_entity.type
_entity.pdbx_description
1 polymer ?
#
loop_
_entity_poly.entity_id
_entity_poly.type
_entity_poly.pdbx_seq_one_letter_code
_entity_poly.pdbx_strand_id
1 'polypeptide(L)'
;MLNAAAKLEKALALRATGHSWAEIAHSVGYRSGSVARTTVSKALKKRERDSVDELVAVEAEKMRLLERAGFEGIARGELENIPRIVGVMQRRAAMLGLDKKNQADDYSMVDQWLQGVIGEDDLDIEEPDELAEFEADDPDSLLDEEDDE
;
A
#
# COMPACT_ATOMS: atom_id res chain seq x y z
N MET A 1 -0.76 26.96 19.55
CA MET A 1 -0.53 25.56 19.97
C MET A 1 0.38 24.89 18.94
N LEU A 2 1.33 24.05 19.36
CA LEU A 2 2.12 23.25 18.40
C LEU A 2 1.18 22.31 17.61
N ASN A 3 1.37 22.21 16.31
CA ASN A 3 0.70 21.19 15.51
C ASN A 3 1.23 19.79 15.87
N ALA A 4 0.54 18.73 15.43
CA ALA A 4 0.89 17.36 15.82
C ALA A 4 2.32 16.96 15.41
N ALA A 5 2.79 17.41 14.24
CA ALA A 5 4.14 17.15 13.74
C ALA A 5 5.22 17.83 14.60
N ALA A 6 5.05 19.11 14.91
CA ALA A 6 5.98 19.88 15.73
C ALA A 6 6.00 19.39 17.19
N LYS A 7 4.88 18.86 17.71
CA LYS A 7 4.86 18.16 19.01
C LYS A 7 5.72 16.90 18.98
N LEU A 8 5.63 16.11 17.92
CA LEU A 8 6.40 14.88 17.79
C LEU A 8 7.90 15.16 17.63
N GLU A 9 8.26 16.14 16.79
CA GLU A 9 9.66 16.53 16.58
C GLU A 9 10.32 17.00 17.88
N LYS A 10 9.64 17.89 18.63
CA LYS A 10 10.10 18.35 19.93
C LYS A 10 10.17 17.21 20.95
N ALA A 11 9.22 16.28 20.93
CA ALA A 11 9.25 15.09 21.81
C ALA A 11 10.44 14.17 21.51
N LEU A 12 10.80 13.99 20.23
CA LEU A 12 11.97 13.22 19.81
C LEU A 12 13.28 13.88 20.28
N ALA A 13 13.40 15.21 20.13
CA ALA A 13 14.57 15.97 20.59
C ALA A 13 14.76 15.90 22.12
N LEU A 14 13.66 16.05 22.87
CA LEU A 14 13.68 15.91 24.34
C LEU A 14 14.00 14.50 24.78
N ARG A 15 13.52 13.49 24.03
CA ARG A 15 13.88 12.10 24.32
C ARG A 15 15.35 11.82 24.08
N ALA A 16 15.93 12.35 22.99
CA ALA A 16 17.35 12.21 22.67
C ALA A 16 18.27 12.83 23.72
N THR A 17 17.80 13.87 24.42
CA THR A 17 18.53 14.54 25.52
C THR A 17 18.29 13.91 26.89
N GLY A 18 17.55 12.78 26.96
CA GLY A 18 17.41 11.98 28.18
C GLY A 18 16.20 12.31 29.06
N HIS A 19 15.32 13.22 28.65
CA HIS A 19 14.12 13.57 29.43
C HIS A 19 13.19 12.36 29.64
N SER A 20 12.50 12.36 30.79
CA SER A 20 11.48 11.37 31.12
C SER A 20 10.20 11.59 30.32
N TRP A 21 9.38 10.55 30.19
CA TRP A 21 8.13 10.64 29.43
C TRP A 21 7.11 11.61 30.05
N ALA A 22 7.13 11.79 31.37
CA ALA A 22 6.28 12.75 32.06
C ALA A 22 6.68 14.20 31.73
N GLU A 23 7.98 14.50 31.76
CA GLU A 23 8.53 15.82 31.38
C GLU A 23 8.26 16.12 29.90
N ILE A 24 8.45 15.11 29.03
CA ILE A 24 8.13 15.22 27.61
C ILE A 24 6.64 15.54 27.46
N ALA A 25 5.74 14.76 28.05
CA ALA A 25 4.30 14.99 27.93
C ALA A 25 3.89 16.40 28.38
N HIS A 26 4.46 16.89 29.47
CA HIS A 26 4.23 18.25 29.96
C HIS A 26 4.72 19.32 28.97
N SER A 27 5.93 19.15 28.43
CA SER A 27 6.60 20.14 27.56
C SER A 27 6.01 20.32 26.16
N VAL A 28 5.36 19.28 25.61
CA VAL A 28 4.71 19.30 24.28
C VAL A 28 3.18 19.26 24.35
N GLY A 29 2.63 19.10 25.56
CA GLY A 29 1.18 19.08 25.78
C GLY A 29 0.53 17.79 25.28
N TYR A 30 1.11 16.64 25.63
CA TYR A 30 0.44 15.34 25.55
C TYR A 30 -0.35 15.06 26.83
N ARG A 31 -1.39 14.22 26.71
CA ARG A 31 -2.28 13.88 27.83
C ARG A 31 -1.55 13.20 28.99
N SER A 32 -0.54 12.37 28.71
CA SER A 32 0.25 11.67 29.73
C SER A 32 1.58 11.18 29.18
N GLY A 33 2.49 10.79 30.07
CA GLY A 33 3.76 10.16 29.69
C GLY A 33 3.59 8.85 28.89
N SER A 34 2.52 8.10 29.14
CA SER A 34 2.20 6.88 28.37
C SER A 34 1.86 7.21 26.90
N VAL A 35 1.13 8.30 26.67
CA VAL A 35 0.84 8.80 25.32
C VAL A 35 2.13 9.27 24.64
N ALA A 36 2.98 10.03 25.34
CA ALA A 36 4.27 10.47 24.80
C ALA A 36 5.16 9.28 24.38
N ARG A 37 5.28 8.26 25.23
CA ARG A 37 6.03 7.04 24.95
C ARG A 37 5.49 6.31 23.72
N THR A 38 4.18 6.07 23.67
CA THR A 38 3.54 5.33 22.57
C THR A 38 3.70 6.07 21.25
N THR A 39 3.47 7.38 21.23
CA THR A 39 3.59 8.20 20.02
C THR A 39 5.02 8.26 19.51
N VAL A 40 6.00 8.48 20.38
CA VAL A 40 7.42 8.50 20.01
C VAL A 40 7.89 7.14 19.54
N SER A 41 7.51 6.06 20.23
CA SER A 41 7.87 4.69 19.81
C SER A 41 7.24 4.31 18.46
N LYS A 42 6.00 4.70 18.18
CA LYS A 42 5.37 4.51 16.85
C LYS A 42 6.12 5.28 15.77
N ALA A 43 6.51 6.53 16.04
CA ALA A 43 7.25 7.35 15.09
C ALA A 43 8.65 6.80 14.79
N LEU A 44 9.36 6.31 15.81
CA LEU A 44 10.67 5.66 15.63
C LEU A 44 10.56 4.38 14.81
N LYS A 45 9.59 3.50 15.14
CA LYS A 45 9.31 2.29 14.35
C LYS A 45 8.92 2.62 12.91
N LYS A 46 8.13 3.66 12.70
CA LYS A 46 7.76 4.12 11.36
C LYS A 46 9.00 4.60 10.60
N ARG A 47 9.82 5.47 11.19
CA ARG A 47 11.08 5.94 10.57
C ARG A 47 12.03 4.77 10.26
N GLU A 48 12.13 3.79 11.14
CA GLU A 48 12.93 2.57 10.91
C GLU A 48 12.39 1.79 9.70
N ARG A 49 11.06 1.59 9.61
CA ARG A 49 10.44 0.96 8.43
C ARG A 49 10.66 1.78 7.16
N ASP A 50 10.42 3.09 7.19
CA ASP A 50 10.66 3.98 6.05
C ASP A 50 12.13 3.90 5.58
N SER A 51 13.10 3.82 6.50
CA SER A 51 14.52 3.64 6.16
C SER A 51 14.85 2.26 5.57
N VAL A 52 14.14 1.22 6.00
CA VAL A 52 14.25 -0.13 5.42
C VAL A 52 13.63 -0.15 4.03
N ASP A 53 12.49 0.49 3.83
CA ASP A 53 11.82 0.59 2.54
C ASP A 53 12.66 1.39 1.53
N GLU A 54 13.31 2.48 1.96
CA GLU A 54 14.30 3.22 1.15
C GLU A 54 15.49 2.33 0.75
N LEU A 55 16.00 1.52 1.68
CA LEU A 55 17.10 0.59 1.39
C LEU A 55 16.66 -0.52 0.41
N VAL A 56 15.45 -1.05 0.56
CA VAL A 56 14.85 -2.01 -0.38
C VAL A 56 14.70 -1.38 -1.77
N ALA A 57 14.27 -0.11 -1.86
CA ALA A 57 14.17 0.60 -3.12
C ALA A 57 15.54 0.79 -3.80
N VAL A 58 16.57 1.17 -3.05
CA VAL A 58 17.95 1.29 -3.55
C VAL A 58 18.46 -0.06 -4.06
N GLU A 59 18.23 -1.14 -3.32
CA GLU A 59 18.68 -2.47 -3.71
C GLU A 59 17.91 -3.00 -4.93
N ALA A 60 16.61 -2.73 -5.02
CA ALA A 60 15.79 -3.06 -6.20
C ALA A 60 16.29 -2.35 -7.46
N GLU A 61 16.73 -1.09 -7.35
CA GLU A 61 17.31 -0.37 -8.49
C GLU A 61 18.67 -0.97 -8.92
N LYS A 62 19.54 -1.35 -7.97
CA LYS A 62 20.79 -2.06 -8.31
C LYS A 62 20.50 -3.36 -9.07
N MET A 63 19.52 -4.14 -8.63
CA MET A 63 19.12 -5.37 -9.33
C MET A 63 18.60 -5.07 -10.73
N ARG A 64 17.85 -3.98 -10.93
CA ARG A 64 17.38 -3.54 -12.25
C ARG A 64 18.53 -3.21 -13.20
N LEU A 65 19.62 -2.63 -12.70
CA LEU A 65 20.83 -2.39 -13.49
C LEU A 65 21.50 -3.70 -13.92
N LEU A 66 21.56 -4.71 -13.03
CA LEU A 66 22.09 -6.03 -13.36
C LEU A 66 21.25 -6.76 -14.41
N GLU A 67 19.93 -6.68 -14.31
CA GLU A 67 19.03 -7.22 -15.33
C GLU A 67 19.25 -6.57 -16.69
N ARG A 68 19.36 -5.24 -16.75
CA ARG A 68 19.64 -4.53 -18.00
C ARG A 68 20.93 -5.02 -18.64
N ALA A 69 22.02 -5.07 -17.88
CA ALA A 69 23.31 -5.55 -18.38
C ALA A 69 23.24 -7.01 -18.84
N GLY A 70 22.51 -7.85 -18.11
CA GLY A 70 22.28 -9.24 -18.50
C GLY A 70 21.50 -9.35 -19.82
N PHE A 71 20.43 -8.56 -19.99
CA PHE A 71 19.62 -8.56 -21.21
C PHE A 71 20.43 -8.09 -22.41
N GLU A 72 21.28 -7.08 -22.25
CA GLU A 72 22.23 -6.65 -23.26
C GLU A 72 23.19 -7.78 -23.65
N GLY A 73 23.72 -8.53 -22.68
CA GLY A 73 24.56 -9.71 -22.92
C GLY A 73 23.81 -10.80 -23.71
N ILE A 74 22.57 -11.12 -23.31
CA ILE A 74 21.73 -12.09 -24.03
C ILE A 74 21.47 -11.65 -25.47
N ALA A 75 21.18 -10.37 -25.69
CA ALA A 75 20.96 -9.82 -27.03
C ALA A 75 22.21 -9.96 -27.93
N ARG A 76 23.40 -10.04 -27.35
CA ARG A 76 24.67 -10.32 -28.05
C ARG A 76 24.98 -11.81 -28.22
N GLY A 77 24.11 -12.70 -27.75
CA GLY A 77 24.26 -14.16 -27.85
C GLY A 77 24.93 -14.84 -26.66
N GLU A 78 25.19 -14.12 -25.56
CA GLU A 78 25.74 -14.68 -24.32
C GLU A 78 24.63 -15.39 -23.51
N LEU A 79 24.16 -16.53 -24.01
CA LEU A 79 23.03 -17.27 -23.43
C LEU A 79 23.30 -17.79 -22.02
N GLU A 80 24.57 -17.90 -21.61
CA GLU A 80 24.97 -18.22 -20.24
C GLU A 80 24.48 -17.19 -19.21
N ASN A 81 24.06 -16.00 -19.64
CA ASN A 81 23.50 -14.97 -18.77
C ASN A 81 22.03 -15.21 -18.41
N ILE A 82 21.30 -16.05 -19.16
CA ILE A 82 19.89 -16.39 -18.89
C ILE A 82 19.68 -16.87 -17.44
N PRO A 83 20.37 -17.92 -16.95
CA PRO A 83 20.17 -18.39 -15.57
C PRO A 83 20.56 -17.35 -14.52
N ARG A 84 21.51 -16.44 -14.82
CA ARG A 84 21.92 -15.38 -13.91
C ARG A 84 20.81 -14.33 -13.76
N ILE A 85 20.21 -13.91 -14.87
CA ILE A 85 19.10 -12.94 -14.88
C ILE A 85 17.87 -13.51 -14.17
N VAL A 86 17.52 -14.78 -14.43
CA VAL A 86 16.41 -15.44 -13.73
C VAL A 86 16.63 -15.41 -12.21
N GLY A 87 17.86 -15.66 -11.74
CA GLY A 87 18.21 -15.54 -10.33
C GLY A 87 18.08 -14.13 -9.77
N VAL A 88 18.44 -13.09 -10.54
CA VAL A 88 18.26 -11.69 -10.15
C VAL A 88 16.76 -11.34 -10.07
N MET A 89 15.97 -11.75 -11.05
CA MET A 89 14.52 -11.53 -11.09
C MET A 89 13.82 -12.19 -9.90
N GLN A 90 14.19 -13.45 -9.57
CA GLN A 90 13.68 -14.15 -8.38
C GLN A 90 14.02 -13.40 -7.09
N ARG A 91 15.25 -12.89 -6.95
CA ARG A 91 15.63 -12.11 -5.77
C ARG A 91 14.85 -10.81 -5.66
N ARG A 92 14.59 -10.16 -6.80
CA ARG A 92 13.79 -8.94 -6.86
C ARG A 92 12.33 -9.20 -6.47
N ALA A 93 11.75 -10.27 -6.98
CA ALA A 93 10.39 -10.70 -6.63
C ALA A 93 10.27 -11.02 -5.13
N ALA A 94 11.26 -11.70 -4.54
CA ALA A 94 11.31 -11.94 -3.10
C ALA A 94 11.43 -10.64 -2.26
N MET A 95 12.29 -9.70 -2.65
CA MET A 95 12.43 -8.40 -1.95
C MET A 95 11.17 -7.54 -2.00
N LEU A 96 10.48 -7.54 -3.15
CA LEU A 96 9.24 -6.81 -3.35
C LEU A 96 8.00 -7.55 -2.83
N GLY A 97 8.16 -8.80 -2.38
CA GLY A 97 7.07 -9.64 -1.89
C GLY A 97 6.15 -10.20 -2.99
N LEU A 98 6.55 -10.16 -4.26
CA LEU A 98 5.78 -10.66 -5.40
C LEU A 98 5.66 -12.19 -5.43
N ASP A 99 6.58 -12.90 -4.76
CA ASP A 99 6.58 -14.37 -4.66
C ASP A 99 5.77 -14.89 -3.46
N LYS A 100 5.14 -13.99 -2.68
CA LYS A 100 4.29 -14.43 -1.57
C LYS A 100 3.04 -15.08 -2.15
N LYS A 101 2.74 -16.31 -1.70
CA LYS A 101 1.43 -16.90 -1.94
C LYS A 101 0.41 -16.03 -1.19
N ASN A 102 -0.57 -15.49 -1.92
CA ASN A 102 -1.73 -14.85 -1.31
C ASN A 102 -2.37 -15.85 -0.34
N GLN A 103 -2.61 -15.43 0.90
CA GLN A 103 -3.48 -16.18 1.79
C GLN A 103 -4.93 -16.02 1.31
N ALA A 104 -5.82 -16.94 1.67
CA ALA A 104 -7.23 -16.84 1.29
C ALA A 104 -7.83 -15.47 1.69
N ASP A 105 -7.34 -14.92 2.81
CA ASP A 105 -7.75 -13.62 3.36
C ASP A 105 -7.17 -12.40 2.61
N ASP A 106 -6.22 -12.59 1.67
CA ASP A 106 -5.65 -11.51 0.84
C ASP A 106 -6.53 -11.17 -0.38
N TYR A 107 -7.53 -12.01 -0.66
CA TYR A 107 -8.47 -11.78 -1.75
C TYR A 107 -9.56 -10.77 -1.35
N SER A 108 -10.14 -10.08 -2.33
CA SER A 108 -11.33 -9.27 -2.09
C SER A 108 -12.48 -10.17 -1.59
N MET A 109 -13.45 -9.61 -0.85
CA MET A 109 -14.60 -10.38 -0.36
C MET A 109 -15.32 -11.12 -1.50
N VAL A 110 -15.41 -10.50 -2.68
CA VAL A 110 -15.95 -11.09 -3.90
C VAL A 110 -15.14 -12.31 -4.37
N ASP A 111 -13.81 -12.21 -4.38
CA ASP A 111 -12.94 -13.31 -4.77
C ASP A 111 -12.94 -14.47 -3.76
N GLN A 112 -13.10 -14.16 -2.46
CA GLN A 112 -13.25 -15.16 -1.40
C GLN A 112 -14.55 -15.96 -1.55
N TRP A 113 -15.64 -15.28 -1.91
CA TRP A 113 -16.93 -15.92 -2.20
C TRP A 113 -16.87 -16.80 -3.45
N LEU A 114 -16.24 -16.33 -4.54
CA LEU A 114 -16.05 -17.13 -5.76
C LEU A 114 -15.24 -18.41 -5.51
N GLN A 115 -14.34 -18.39 -4.52
CA GLN A 115 -13.53 -19.54 -4.12
C GLN A 115 -14.21 -20.44 -3.08
N GLY A 116 -15.42 -20.10 -2.62
CA GLY A 116 -16.17 -20.85 -1.61
C GLY A 116 -15.53 -20.79 -0.22
N VAL A 117 -14.72 -19.76 0.04
CA VAL A 117 -14.05 -19.53 1.34
C VAL A 117 -15.03 -18.90 2.34
N ILE A 118 -15.94 -18.06 1.85
CA ILE A 118 -17.02 -17.43 2.63
C ILE A 118 -18.38 -17.82 2.03
N GLY A 119 -19.40 -17.97 2.89
CA GLY A 119 -20.75 -18.31 2.47
C GLY A 119 -21.51 -17.09 1.91
N GLU A 120 -22.64 -17.32 1.24
CA GLU A 120 -23.57 -16.23 0.87
C GLU A 120 -24.05 -15.45 2.10
N ASP A 121 -24.18 -16.13 3.25
CA ASP A 121 -24.58 -15.52 4.54
C ASP A 121 -23.50 -14.58 5.13
N ASP A 122 -22.25 -14.69 4.69
CA ASP A 122 -21.13 -13.83 5.12
C ASP A 122 -20.98 -12.58 4.23
N LEU A 123 -21.77 -12.48 3.16
CA LEU A 123 -21.80 -11.32 2.30
C LEU A 123 -22.85 -10.33 2.84
N ASP A 124 -22.40 -9.21 3.41
CA ASP A 124 -23.23 -8.02 3.65
C ASP A 124 -23.56 -7.34 2.31
N ILE A 125 -24.23 -8.06 1.41
CA ILE A 125 -24.88 -7.46 0.25
C ILE A 125 -26.15 -6.81 0.80
N GLU A 126 -26.11 -5.49 0.98
CA GLU A 126 -27.35 -4.72 1.02
C GLU A 126 -28.09 -5.05 -0.28
N GLU A 127 -29.20 -5.81 -0.18
CA GLU A 127 -30.13 -5.91 -1.30
C GLU A 127 -30.39 -4.47 -1.74
N PRO A 128 -30.17 -4.13 -3.03
CA PRO A 128 -30.41 -2.77 -3.48
C PRO A 128 -31.84 -2.43 -3.11
N ASP A 129 -32.01 -1.44 -2.22
CA ASP A 129 -33.30 -0.87 -1.83
C ASP A 129 -33.96 -0.36 -3.11
N GLU A 130 -34.80 -1.22 -3.68
CA GLU A 130 -35.51 -1.04 -4.94
C GLU A 130 -34.54 -0.73 -6.10
N LEU A 131 -34.39 -1.69 -7.02
CA LEU A 131 -34.02 -1.32 -8.39
C LEU A 131 -35.03 -0.27 -8.83
N ALA A 132 -34.66 1.02 -8.75
CA ALA A 132 -35.44 2.09 -9.33
C ALA A 132 -35.77 1.61 -10.74
N GLU A 133 -37.06 1.38 -10.99
CA GLU A 133 -37.54 0.95 -12.29
C GLU A 133 -36.87 1.89 -13.29
N PHE A 134 -35.91 1.35 -14.04
CA PHE A 134 -35.37 2.08 -15.17
C PHE A 134 -36.53 2.10 -16.15
N GLU A 135 -37.38 3.12 -16.05
CA GLU A 135 -38.22 3.55 -17.15
C GLU A 135 -37.23 3.80 -18.28
N ALA A 136 -37.09 2.79 -19.14
CA ALA A 136 -36.47 2.99 -20.42
C ALA A 136 -37.29 4.11 -21.06
N ASP A 137 -36.69 5.30 -21.21
CA ASP A 137 -37.25 6.35 -22.03
C ASP A 137 -37.69 5.67 -23.33
N ASP A 138 -38.99 5.76 -23.60
CA ASP A 138 -39.62 5.10 -24.73
C ASP A 138 -38.80 5.44 -25.99
N PRO A 139 -38.19 4.44 -26.65
CA PRO A 139 -37.29 4.68 -27.78
C PRO A 139 -37.98 5.37 -28.95
N ASP A 140 -39.32 5.42 -28.94
CA ASP A 140 -40.14 6.12 -29.93
C ASP A 140 -40.31 7.63 -29.66
N SER A 141 -39.78 8.18 -28.56
CA SER A 141 -39.88 9.63 -28.27
C SER A 141 -38.90 10.51 -29.07
N LEU A 142 -37.99 9.92 -29.85
CA LEU A 142 -36.94 10.62 -30.60
C LEU A 142 -37.21 10.78 -32.11
N LEU A 143 -38.43 10.52 -32.60
CA LEU A 143 -38.73 10.56 -34.05
C LEU A 143 -39.63 11.70 -34.53
N ASP A 144 -39.86 12.75 -33.73
CA ASP A 144 -40.54 13.96 -34.19
C ASP A 144 -39.61 15.18 -34.12
N GLU A 145 -38.53 15.18 -34.91
CA GLU A 145 -37.97 16.44 -35.43
C GLU A 145 -38.34 16.53 -36.91
N GLU A 146 -39.32 17.40 -37.16
CA GLU A 146 -39.88 17.75 -38.46
C GLU A 146 -38.79 18.20 -39.43
N ASP A 147 -38.67 17.51 -40.58
CA ASP A 147 -38.03 18.03 -41.78
C ASP A 147 -38.92 19.14 -42.38
N ASP A 148 -38.75 20.37 -41.89
CA ASP A 148 -39.21 21.59 -42.56
C ASP A 148 -37.98 22.39 -43.05
N GLU A 149 -37.62 22.20 -44.33
CA GLU A 149 -37.29 23.23 -45.37
C GLU A 149 -36.56 22.65 -46.60
#